data_AF-A0AB39SHA1-F1
#
_entry.id   AF-A0AB39SHA1-F1
#
_cell.length_a   1.000
_cell.length_b   1.000
_cell.length_c   1.000
_cell.angle_alpha   90.00
_cell.angle_beta   90.00
_cell.angle_gamma   90.00
#
_symmetry.space_group_name_H-M   'P 1'
#
loop_
_entity.id
_entity.type
_entity.pdbx_description
1 polymer ?
#
loop_
_entity_poly.entity_id
_entity_poly.type
_entity_poly.pdbx_seq_one_letter_code
_entity_poly.pdbx_strand_id
1 'polypeptide(L)'
;MSDEEALLTAHTAVLIGGDAAIPLLGRYQDHPDPQVRQLLCSAWHRFDTVSYAEGVLADLPEDDVHFEITTPEELSVFSRMGSRSRIRVSKGFDTIRLVQALRPDRVTHLWLPAEQSVTWYWLAAFSRLDTLTLDPSTEAVDISSLAAHPLLRLLRIPSNQPIVGKESLIDKVVVESYQPDPGIDPAV
;
A
#
# COMPACT_ATOMS: atom_id res chain seq x y z
N MET A 1 17.89 -9.42 20.44
CA MET A 1 17.71 -9.60 19.00
C MET A 1 17.84 -8.22 18.38
N SER A 2 18.70 -8.10 17.38
CA SER A 2 18.83 -6.88 16.57
C SER A 2 17.65 -6.76 15.60
N ASP A 3 17.46 -5.57 15.02
CA ASP A 3 16.41 -5.32 14.02
C ASP A 3 16.62 -6.21 12.77
N GLU A 4 17.87 -6.39 12.36
CA GLU A 4 18.24 -7.29 11.25
C GLU A 4 17.91 -8.75 11.57
N GLU A 5 18.25 -9.24 12.77
CA GLU A 5 17.90 -10.60 13.19
C GLU A 5 16.38 -10.79 13.28
N ALA A 6 15.65 -9.77 13.75
CA ALA A 6 14.19 -9.77 13.83
C ALA A 6 13.58 -9.87 12.43
N LEU A 7 14.05 -9.05 11.49
CA LEU A 7 13.63 -9.04 10.10
C LEU A 7 13.89 -10.39 9.43
N LEU A 8 15.10 -10.93 9.54
CA LEU A 8 15.46 -12.23 8.94
C LEU A 8 14.65 -13.39 9.54
N THR A 9 14.38 -13.35 10.84
CA THR A 9 13.56 -14.36 11.52
C THR A 9 12.10 -14.29 11.04
N ALA A 10 11.51 -13.09 11.03
CA ALA A 10 10.15 -12.89 10.53
C ALA A 10 10.04 -13.30 9.05
N HIS A 11 11.02 -12.92 8.22
CA HIS A 11 11.07 -13.28 6.81
C HIS A 11 11.16 -14.80 6.62
N THR A 12 11.98 -15.48 7.43
CA THR A 12 12.06 -16.95 7.41
C THR A 12 10.72 -17.59 7.78
N ALA A 13 10.02 -17.06 8.79
CA ALA A 13 8.70 -17.55 9.18
C ALA A 13 7.65 -17.34 8.06
N VAL A 14 7.71 -16.19 7.37
CA VAL A 14 6.87 -15.90 6.19
C VAL A 14 7.15 -16.88 5.04
N LEU A 15 8.40 -17.23 4.80
CA LEU A 15 8.79 -18.17 3.75
C LEU A 15 8.36 -19.61 4.07
N ILE A 16 8.48 -20.04 5.32
CA ILE A 16 7.99 -21.35 5.78
C ILE A 16 6.47 -21.42 5.62
N GLY A 17 5.77 -20.33 5.95
CA GLY A 17 4.34 -20.20 5.80
C GLY A 17 3.53 -21.08 6.75
N GLY A 18 2.24 -21.17 6.46
CA GLY A 18 1.27 -21.96 7.23
C GLY A 18 0.82 -21.29 8.53
N ASP A 19 -0.42 -21.56 8.93
CA ASP A 19 -1.08 -20.85 10.05
C ASP A 19 -0.37 -21.03 11.40
N ALA A 20 0.45 -22.08 11.54
CA ALA A 20 1.29 -22.29 12.72
C ALA A 20 2.37 -21.20 12.92
N ALA A 21 2.72 -20.45 11.86
CA ALA A 21 3.65 -19.33 11.96
C ALA A 21 2.98 -18.02 12.42
N ILE A 22 1.64 -17.91 12.36
CA ILE A 22 0.89 -16.69 12.73
C ILE A 22 1.20 -16.24 14.16
N PRO A 23 1.19 -17.11 15.20
CA PRO A 23 1.50 -16.68 16.57
C PRO A 23 2.95 -16.22 16.77
N LEU A 24 3.89 -16.65 15.90
CA LEU A 24 5.26 -16.16 15.92
C LEU A 24 5.33 -14.78 15.28
N LEU A 25 4.68 -14.58 14.12
CA LEU A 25 4.64 -13.31 13.40
C LEU A 25 3.94 -12.21 14.21
N GLY A 26 2.85 -12.54 14.92
CA GLY A 26 2.16 -11.60 15.82
C GLY A 26 3.05 -11.02 16.92
N ARG A 27 4.14 -11.71 17.32
CA ARG A 27 5.11 -11.17 18.31
C ARG A 27 5.91 -9.98 17.78
N TYR A 28 5.92 -9.77 16.47
CA TYR A 28 6.64 -8.68 15.79
C TYR A 28 5.74 -7.50 15.42
N GLN A 29 4.43 -7.54 15.73
CA GLN A 29 3.48 -6.50 15.32
C GLN A 29 3.86 -5.10 15.86
N ASP A 30 4.40 -5.04 17.09
CA ASP A 30 4.82 -3.82 17.78
C ASP A 30 6.34 -3.57 17.68
N HIS A 31 7.03 -4.24 16.75
CA HIS A 31 8.47 -4.09 16.60
C HIS A 31 8.82 -2.65 16.21
N PRO A 32 9.85 -2.00 16.81
CA PRO A 32 10.15 -0.59 16.59
C PRO A 32 10.59 -0.29 15.14
N ASP A 33 11.31 -1.20 14.50
CA ASP A 33 11.74 -1.05 13.10
C ASP A 33 10.54 -1.14 12.12
N PRO A 34 10.24 -0.08 11.34
CA PRO A 34 9.21 -0.11 10.31
C PRO A 34 9.43 -1.17 9.23
N GLN A 35 10.66 -1.59 8.94
CA GLN A 35 10.91 -2.62 7.93
C GLN A 35 10.33 -3.98 8.37
N VAL A 36 10.44 -4.31 9.65
CA VAL A 36 9.84 -5.52 10.22
C VAL A 36 8.31 -5.45 10.13
N ARG A 37 7.71 -4.31 10.51
CA ARG A 37 6.26 -4.15 10.42
C ARG A 37 5.76 -4.13 8.97
N GLN A 38 6.49 -3.52 8.06
CA GLN A 38 6.16 -3.48 6.64
C GLN A 38 6.15 -4.89 6.02
N LEU A 39 7.07 -5.77 6.43
CA LEU A 39 7.07 -7.18 6.04
C LEU A 39 5.77 -7.88 6.50
N LEU A 40 5.30 -7.63 7.71
CA LEU A 40 4.03 -8.21 8.20
C LEU A 40 2.84 -7.70 7.37
N CYS A 41 2.83 -6.42 7.03
CA CYS A 41 1.80 -5.80 6.21
C CYS A 41 1.72 -6.31 4.76
N SER A 42 2.80 -6.91 4.23
CA SER A 42 2.84 -7.45 2.86
C SER A 42 2.69 -8.97 2.77
N ALA A 43 2.99 -9.71 3.86
CA ALA A 43 3.12 -11.16 3.82
C ALA A 43 1.80 -11.97 3.89
N TRP A 44 0.71 -11.34 4.32
CA TRP A 44 -0.55 -12.04 4.62
C TRP A 44 -1.19 -12.81 3.45
N HIS A 45 -0.89 -12.46 2.19
CA HIS A 45 -1.31 -13.21 0.99
C HIS A 45 -0.82 -14.68 0.96
N ARG A 46 0.16 -15.02 1.81
CA ARG A 46 0.73 -16.38 1.95
C ARG A 46 0.03 -17.23 3.02
N PHE A 47 -0.98 -16.69 3.69
CA PHE A 47 -1.64 -17.29 4.86
C PHE A 47 -3.17 -17.29 4.69
N ASP A 48 -3.87 -17.96 5.60
CA ASP A 48 -5.31 -17.73 5.73
C ASP A 48 -5.59 -16.26 6.05
N THR A 49 -6.32 -15.59 5.14
CA THR A 49 -6.53 -14.14 5.17
C THR A 49 -7.14 -13.66 6.49
N VAL A 50 -8.13 -14.40 7.00
CA VAL A 50 -8.86 -14.03 8.22
C VAL A 50 -7.97 -14.24 9.45
N SER A 51 -7.36 -15.41 9.57
CA SER A 51 -6.50 -15.75 10.70
C SER A 51 -5.29 -14.83 10.80
N TYR A 52 -4.69 -14.46 9.67
CA TYR A 52 -3.56 -13.54 9.64
C TYR A 52 -3.98 -12.10 9.99
N ALA A 53 -5.10 -11.65 9.44
CA ALA A 53 -5.66 -10.35 9.74
C ALA A 53 -5.93 -10.17 11.23
N GLU A 54 -6.54 -11.17 11.88
CA GLU A 54 -6.84 -11.15 13.31
C GLU A 54 -5.59 -11.33 14.18
N GLY A 55 -4.68 -12.24 13.80
CA GLY A 55 -3.53 -12.63 14.61
C GLY A 55 -2.28 -11.75 14.46
N VAL A 56 -2.19 -10.95 13.39
CA VAL A 56 -1.02 -10.11 13.09
C VAL A 56 -1.42 -8.67 12.80
N LEU A 57 -2.39 -8.45 11.91
CA LEU A 57 -2.67 -7.11 11.40
C LEU A 57 -3.63 -6.29 12.28
N ALA A 58 -4.41 -6.91 13.16
CA ALA A 58 -5.43 -6.23 13.96
C ALA A 58 -4.84 -5.17 14.88
N ASP A 59 -3.77 -5.54 15.60
CA ASP A 59 -3.13 -4.67 16.59
C ASP A 59 -1.88 -3.94 16.05
N LEU A 60 -1.49 -4.20 14.80
CA LEU A 60 -0.31 -3.60 14.19
C LEU A 60 -0.45 -2.06 14.06
N PRO A 61 0.51 -1.27 14.58
CA PRO A 61 0.52 0.19 14.44
C PRO A 61 0.63 0.65 12.99
N GLU A 62 -0.20 1.62 12.59
CA GLU A 62 -0.30 2.06 11.19
C GLU A 62 0.84 2.99 10.74
N ASP A 63 1.69 3.42 11.67
CA ASP A 63 2.73 4.41 11.42
C ASP A 63 3.85 3.82 10.56
N ASP A 64 4.15 4.54 9.48
CA ASP A 64 5.29 4.28 8.59
C ASP A 64 5.28 2.96 7.82
N VAL A 65 4.11 2.34 7.73
CA VAL A 65 3.87 1.12 6.94
C VAL A 65 2.70 1.30 5.98
N HIS A 66 2.70 0.53 4.89
CA HIS A 66 1.57 0.40 3.97
C HIS A 66 0.99 -1.00 4.11
N PHE A 67 -0.31 -1.10 4.39
CA PHE A 67 -1.04 -2.36 4.33
C PHE A 67 -1.27 -2.73 2.87
N GLU A 68 -0.71 -3.86 2.44
CA GLU A 68 -0.75 -4.27 1.04
C GLU A 68 -1.99 -5.11 0.76
N ILE A 69 -2.77 -4.79 -0.26
CA ILE A 69 -3.96 -5.54 -0.65
C ILE A 69 -3.72 -6.12 -2.05
N THR A 70 -3.59 -7.43 -2.09
CA THR A 70 -3.27 -8.22 -3.29
C THR A 70 -4.49 -8.99 -3.81
N THR A 71 -5.43 -9.38 -2.93
CA THR A 71 -6.60 -10.17 -3.32
C THR A 71 -7.98 -9.55 -2.97
N PRO A 72 -9.04 -9.92 -3.70
CA PRO A 72 -10.42 -9.57 -3.35
C PRO A 72 -10.86 -9.95 -1.93
N GLU A 73 -10.34 -11.06 -1.40
CA GLU A 73 -10.65 -11.57 -0.07
C GLU A 73 -9.99 -10.69 1.00
N GLU A 74 -8.72 -10.38 0.81
CA GLU A 74 -7.96 -9.40 1.59
C GLU A 74 -8.68 -8.06 1.69
N LEU A 75 -9.14 -7.51 0.56
CA LEU A 75 -9.88 -6.25 0.54
C LEU A 75 -11.16 -6.30 1.40
N SER A 76 -11.87 -7.43 1.38
CA SER A 76 -13.08 -7.65 2.17
C SER A 76 -12.78 -7.72 3.67
N VAL A 77 -11.76 -8.48 4.07
CA VAL A 77 -11.34 -8.61 5.47
C VAL A 77 -10.81 -7.27 6.00
N PHE A 78 -9.97 -6.59 5.21
CA PHE A 78 -9.42 -5.28 5.54
C PHE A 78 -10.49 -4.20 5.73
N SER A 79 -11.53 -4.22 4.90
CA SER A 79 -12.69 -3.32 5.04
C SER A 79 -13.40 -3.53 6.39
N ARG A 80 -13.58 -4.79 6.81
CA ARG A 80 -14.22 -5.15 8.09
C ARG A 80 -13.40 -4.75 9.32
N MET A 81 -12.07 -4.73 9.21
CA MET A 81 -11.16 -4.25 10.27
C MET A 81 -11.16 -2.73 10.45
N GLY A 82 -11.94 -1.98 9.67
CA GLY A 82 -12.08 -0.52 9.80
C GLY A 82 -11.12 0.29 8.94
N SER A 83 -10.42 -0.35 7.98
CA SER A 83 -9.45 0.26 7.07
C SER A 83 -8.27 0.96 7.76
N ARG A 84 -7.24 1.35 7.00
CA ARG A 84 -6.00 1.96 7.53
C ARG A 84 -5.63 3.22 6.75
N SER A 85 -4.80 4.06 7.35
CA SER A 85 -4.42 5.35 6.79
C SER A 85 -3.51 5.28 5.56
N ARG A 86 -2.69 4.23 5.45
CA ARG A 86 -1.71 4.02 4.38
C ARG A 86 -1.90 2.64 3.75
N ILE A 87 -2.19 2.61 2.45
CA ILE A 87 -2.58 1.38 1.75
C ILE A 87 -1.79 1.26 0.46
N ARG A 88 -1.30 0.05 0.16
CA ARG A 88 -0.81 -0.34 -1.15
C ARG A 88 -1.78 -1.33 -1.77
N VAL A 89 -2.09 -1.19 -3.05
CA VAL A 89 -3.01 -2.10 -3.75
C VAL A 89 -2.26 -2.69 -4.95
N SER A 90 -2.38 -3.99 -5.16
CA SER A 90 -1.81 -4.66 -6.34
C SER A 90 -2.66 -4.42 -7.60
N LYS A 91 -2.17 -4.88 -8.75
CA LYS A 91 -2.91 -4.82 -10.02
C LYS A 91 -4.20 -5.66 -9.95
N GLY A 92 -5.21 -5.27 -10.72
CA GLY A 92 -6.42 -6.08 -10.94
C GLY A 92 -7.65 -5.69 -10.11
N PHE A 93 -7.58 -4.64 -9.31
CA PHE A 93 -8.76 -4.07 -8.65
C PHE A 93 -9.43 -3.03 -9.52
N ASP A 94 -10.75 -3.06 -9.57
CA ASP A 94 -11.54 -1.98 -10.16
C ASP A 94 -11.63 -0.77 -9.21
N THR A 95 -11.60 0.44 -9.77
CA THR A 95 -11.64 1.70 -9.02
C THR A 95 -12.91 1.87 -8.19
N ILE A 96 -14.07 1.45 -8.69
CA ILE A 96 -15.34 1.55 -7.95
C ILE A 96 -15.29 0.63 -6.73
N ARG A 97 -14.75 -0.59 -6.92
CA ARG A 97 -14.58 -1.55 -5.82
C ARG A 97 -13.65 -1.01 -4.73
N LEU A 98 -12.54 -0.35 -5.11
CA LEU A 98 -11.63 0.26 -4.14
C LEU A 98 -12.32 1.37 -3.34
N VAL A 99 -13.04 2.27 -4.02
CA VAL A 99 -13.78 3.36 -3.36
C VAL A 99 -14.84 2.84 -2.39
N GLN A 100 -15.51 1.73 -2.72
CA GLN A 100 -16.54 1.13 -1.87
C GLN A 100 -15.97 0.39 -0.66
N ALA A 101 -14.83 -0.28 -0.82
CA ALA A 101 -14.26 -1.12 0.22
C ALA A 101 -13.37 -0.33 1.20
N LEU A 102 -12.69 0.71 0.72
CA LEU A 102 -11.80 1.55 1.52
C LEU A 102 -12.57 2.69 2.18
N ARG A 103 -12.14 3.10 3.37
CA ARG A 103 -12.78 4.20 4.13
C ARG A 103 -12.30 5.57 3.63
N PRO A 104 -13.12 6.33 2.87
CA PRO A 104 -12.63 7.55 2.21
C PRO A 104 -12.27 8.68 3.18
N ASP A 105 -12.74 8.56 4.43
CA ASP A 105 -12.47 9.42 5.57
C ASP A 105 -11.22 9.04 6.37
N ARG A 106 -10.49 7.98 6.00
CA ARG A 106 -9.27 7.53 6.70
C ARG A 106 -8.02 7.49 5.83
N VAL A 107 -8.17 7.18 4.55
CA VAL A 107 -7.04 7.01 3.63
C VAL A 107 -6.33 8.35 3.40
N THR A 108 -5.04 8.38 3.70
CA THR A 108 -4.14 9.54 3.54
C THR A 108 -3.03 9.27 2.53
N HIS A 109 -2.57 8.01 2.46
CA HIS A 109 -1.55 7.55 1.53
C HIS A 109 -2.09 6.37 0.72
N LEU A 110 -2.08 6.51 -0.61
CA LEU A 110 -2.37 5.41 -1.52
C LEU A 110 -1.14 5.10 -2.37
N TRP A 111 -0.81 3.83 -2.45
CA TRP A 111 0.16 3.30 -3.40
C TRP A 111 -0.59 2.40 -4.38
N LEU A 112 -0.59 2.81 -5.65
CA LEU A 112 -1.37 2.16 -6.71
C LEU A 112 -0.48 1.80 -7.89
N PRO A 113 -0.89 0.83 -8.72
CA PRO A 113 -0.29 0.63 -10.02
C PRO A 113 -0.43 1.90 -10.88
N ALA A 114 0.60 2.31 -11.61
CA ALA A 114 0.49 3.42 -12.57
C ALA A 114 -0.60 3.18 -13.63
N GLU A 115 -0.83 1.92 -14.00
CA GLU A 115 -1.86 1.47 -14.95
C GLU A 115 -3.27 1.38 -14.32
N GLN A 116 -3.42 1.71 -13.03
CA GLN A 116 -4.68 1.58 -12.30
C GLN A 116 -5.82 2.41 -12.90
N SER A 117 -5.49 3.50 -13.59
CA SER A 117 -6.48 4.31 -14.26
C SER A 117 -5.92 5.16 -15.39
N VAL A 118 -6.77 5.44 -16.38
CA VAL A 118 -6.53 6.47 -17.39
C VAL A 118 -6.74 7.87 -16.81
N THR A 119 -7.65 8.01 -15.83
CA THR A 119 -7.93 9.30 -15.16
C THR A 119 -8.10 9.13 -13.66
N TRP A 120 -7.57 10.04 -12.88
CA TRP A 120 -7.47 9.97 -11.42
C TRP A 120 -8.60 10.69 -10.67
N TYR A 121 -9.67 11.13 -11.37
CA TYR A 121 -10.79 11.86 -10.75
C TYR A 121 -11.47 11.10 -9.61
N TRP A 122 -11.48 9.76 -9.68
CA TRP A 122 -12.05 8.90 -8.64
C TRP A 122 -11.34 9.04 -7.29
N LEU A 123 -10.07 9.48 -7.27
CA LEU A 123 -9.34 9.72 -6.03
C LEU A 123 -9.99 10.82 -5.18
N ALA A 124 -10.77 11.73 -5.79
CA ALA A 124 -11.51 12.75 -5.05
C ALA A 124 -12.53 12.18 -4.04
N ALA A 125 -12.88 10.88 -4.15
CA ALA A 125 -13.63 10.19 -3.11
C ALA A 125 -12.86 10.16 -1.77
N PHE A 126 -11.53 10.02 -1.80
CA PHE A 126 -10.67 9.99 -0.61
C PHE A 126 -10.36 11.40 -0.12
N SER A 127 -11.32 11.99 0.58
CA SER A 127 -11.26 13.37 1.08
C SER A 127 -10.00 13.75 1.89
N ARG A 128 -9.25 12.77 2.41
CA ARG A 128 -8.03 12.96 3.20
C ARG A 128 -6.74 12.57 2.48
N LEU A 129 -6.81 12.11 1.24
CA LEU A 129 -5.65 11.68 0.48
C LEU A 129 -4.72 12.87 0.20
N ASP A 130 -3.52 12.82 0.76
CA ASP A 130 -2.48 13.83 0.57
C ASP A 130 -1.27 13.30 -0.19
N THR A 131 -1.06 11.97 -0.18
CA THR A 131 0.09 11.32 -0.79
C THR A 131 -0.36 10.19 -1.72
N LEU A 132 0.04 10.26 -2.98
CA LEU A 132 -0.14 9.21 -3.98
C LEU A 132 1.23 8.69 -4.41
N THR A 133 1.44 7.38 -4.35
CA THR A 133 2.61 6.70 -4.90
C THR A 133 2.17 5.80 -6.05
N LEU A 134 2.90 5.84 -7.17
CA LEU A 134 2.62 5.00 -8.33
C LEU A 134 3.73 3.96 -8.51
N ASP A 135 3.36 2.68 -8.67
CA ASP A 135 4.32 1.66 -9.13
C ASP A 135 4.82 1.96 -10.57
N PRO A 136 5.97 1.41 -10.96
CA PRO A 136 6.47 1.52 -12.33
C PRO A 136 5.48 1.03 -13.39
N SER A 137 5.40 1.78 -14.48
CA SER A 137 4.77 1.37 -15.73
C SER A 137 5.67 1.64 -16.92
N THR A 138 5.52 0.82 -17.96
CA THR A 138 6.17 1.00 -19.25
C THR A 138 5.56 2.15 -20.06
N GLU A 139 4.32 2.53 -19.76
CA GLU A 139 3.58 3.56 -20.49
C GLU A 139 3.67 4.92 -19.80
N ALA A 140 3.42 5.99 -20.57
CA ALA A 140 3.33 7.33 -20.02
C ALA A 140 2.08 7.48 -19.16
N VAL A 141 2.23 7.98 -17.94
CA VAL A 141 1.11 8.22 -17.02
C VAL A 141 0.62 9.65 -17.16
N ASP A 142 -0.66 9.82 -17.51
CA ASP A 142 -1.31 11.13 -17.48
C ASP A 142 -1.74 11.48 -16.05
N ILE A 143 -1.13 12.54 -15.51
CA ILE A 143 -1.38 13.01 -14.16
C ILE A 143 -2.24 14.29 -14.13
N SER A 144 -2.73 14.77 -15.28
CA SER A 144 -3.50 16.02 -15.37
C SER A 144 -4.72 16.02 -14.46
N SER A 145 -5.42 14.89 -14.40
CA SER A 145 -6.64 14.72 -13.61
C SER A 145 -6.40 14.73 -12.09
N LEU A 146 -5.16 14.58 -11.61
CA LEU A 146 -4.81 14.74 -10.19
C LEU A 146 -4.96 16.18 -9.71
N ALA A 147 -4.94 17.17 -10.61
CA ALA A 147 -5.17 18.56 -10.26
C ALA A 147 -6.55 18.83 -9.65
N ALA A 148 -7.52 17.95 -9.93
CA ALA A 148 -8.86 18.01 -9.33
C ALA A 148 -8.87 17.61 -7.85
N HIS A 149 -7.83 16.95 -7.34
CA HIS A 149 -7.80 16.50 -5.96
C HIS A 149 -7.52 17.66 -4.97
N PRO A 150 -8.40 17.92 -3.99
CA PRO A 150 -8.30 19.13 -3.16
C PRO A 150 -7.13 19.10 -2.17
N LEU A 151 -6.77 17.93 -1.64
CA LEU A 151 -5.76 17.79 -0.58
C LEU A 151 -4.46 17.10 -1.03
N LEU A 152 -4.34 16.73 -2.31
CA LEU A 152 -3.12 16.07 -2.77
C LEU A 152 -1.96 17.05 -2.67
N ARG A 153 -0.86 16.61 -2.08
CA ARG A 153 0.37 17.38 -1.82
C ARG A 153 1.60 16.70 -2.38
N LEU A 154 1.62 15.37 -2.35
CA LEU A 154 2.78 14.60 -2.75
C LEU A 154 2.37 13.53 -3.77
N LEU A 155 3.02 13.57 -4.93
CA LEU A 155 2.97 12.51 -5.92
C LEU A 155 4.36 11.88 -6.02
N ARG A 156 4.47 10.61 -5.64
CA ARG A 156 5.70 9.82 -5.75
C ARG A 156 5.63 8.93 -6.99
N ILE A 157 6.61 9.08 -7.87
CA ILE A 157 6.73 8.30 -9.11
C ILE A 157 8.13 7.70 -9.24
N PRO A 158 8.31 6.60 -9.96
CA PRO A 158 9.63 6.06 -10.24
C PRO A 158 10.47 7.06 -11.03
N SER A 159 11.77 7.11 -10.77
CA SER A 159 12.65 8.15 -11.34
C SER A 159 12.71 8.19 -12.87
N ASN A 160 12.40 7.08 -13.55
CA ASN A 160 12.39 6.98 -15.00
C ASN A 160 10.96 6.89 -15.59
N GLN A 161 9.93 7.19 -14.79
CA GLN A 161 8.54 7.09 -15.24
C GLN A 161 8.22 8.23 -16.23
N PRO A 162 7.86 7.95 -17.48
CA PRO A 162 7.30 8.98 -18.36
C PRO A 162 5.96 9.48 -17.80
N ILE A 163 5.84 10.80 -17.66
CA ILE A 163 4.61 11.47 -17.20
C ILE A 163 4.19 12.55 -18.20
N VAL A 164 2.89 12.74 -18.33
CA VAL A 164 2.27 13.82 -19.11
C VAL A 164 1.27 14.58 -18.25
N GLY A 165 1.03 15.87 -18.53
CA GLY A 165 0.06 16.65 -17.78
C GLY A 165 0.55 17.26 -16.47
N LYS A 166 1.87 17.27 -16.24
CA LYS A 166 2.47 17.85 -15.03
C LYS A 166 2.16 19.33 -14.89
N GLU A 167 2.06 20.05 -16.00
CA GLU A 167 1.69 21.45 -16.10
C GLU A 167 0.27 21.76 -15.60
N SER A 168 -0.60 20.75 -15.52
CA SER A 168 -1.95 20.92 -14.97
C SER A 168 -1.97 20.84 -13.45
N LEU A 169 -0.92 20.31 -12.81
CA LEU A 169 -0.86 20.20 -11.36
C LEU A 169 -0.81 21.57 -10.72
N ILE A 170 -1.57 21.73 -9.64
CA ILE A 170 -1.54 22.94 -8.82
C ILE A 170 -0.15 23.04 -8.17
N ASP A 171 0.42 24.24 -8.05
CA ASP A 171 1.76 24.51 -7.46
C ASP A 171 2.02 23.87 -6.09
N LYS A 172 0.97 23.46 -5.37
CA LYS A 172 1.06 22.77 -4.08
C LYS A 172 1.42 21.29 -4.18
N VAL A 173 1.31 20.66 -5.35
CA VAL A 173 1.60 19.23 -5.55
C VAL A 173 3.07 19.05 -5.89
N VAL A 174 3.83 18.53 -4.95
CA VAL A 174 5.23 18.16 -5.14
C VAL A 174 5.27 16.80 -5.84
N VAL A 175 6.02 16.72 -6.94
CA VAL A 175 6.30 15.47 -7.63
C VAL A 175 7.70 15.02 -7.24
N GLU A 176 7.79 13.92 -6.49
CA GLU A 176 9.05 13.33 -6.05
C GLU A 176 9.33 12.03 -6.79
N SER A 177 10.57 11.87 -7.23
CA SER A 177 11.05 10.63 -7.82
C SER A 177 11.57 9.69 -6.72
N TYR A 178 11.23 8.41 -6.78
CA TYR A 178 11.86 7.38 -5.95
C TYR A 178 12.55 6.31 -6.82
N GLN A 179 13.45 5.56 -6.19
CA GLN A 179 14.04 4.35 -6.78
C GLN A 179 13.19 3.16 -6.33
N PRO A 180 12.55 2.42 -7.26
CA PRO A 180 11.83 1.20 -6.91
C PRO A 180 12.76 0.23 -6.21
N ASP A 181 12.27 -0.44 -5.17
CA ASP A 181 13.00 -1.53 -4.56
C ASP A 181 13.13 -2.67 -5.60
N PRO A 182 14.35 -3.11 -5.96
CA PRO A 182 14.55 -4.21 -6.90
C PRO A 182 14.03 -5.56 -6.37
N GLY A 183 13.66 -5.67 -5.08
CA GLY A 183 13.44 -6.94 -4.39
C GLY A 183 12.00 -7.33 -4.01
N ILE A 184 10.98 -6.49 -4.25
CA ILE A 184 9.58 -6.88 -3.96
C ILE A 184 8.85 -7.07 -5.29
N ASP A 185 9.09 -8.22 -5.91
CA ASP A 185 8.15 -8.75 -6.91
C ASP A 185 6.96 -9.33 -6.13
N PRO A 186 5.74 -8.78 -6.26
CA PRO A 186 4.54 -9.33 -5.60
C PRO A 186 4.13 -10.71 -6.18
N ALA A 187 4.91 -11.29 -7.09
CA ALA A 187 4.60 -12.54 -7.78
C ALA A 187 5.39 -13.79 -7.29
N VAL A 188 6.00 -13.78 -6.10
CA VAL A 188 6.69 -14.97 -5.51
C VAL A 188 6.26 -15.29 -4.09
#